data_AF-A0A366HNE1-F1
#
_entry.id   AF-A0A366HNE1-F1
#
_cell.length_a   1.000
_cell.length_b   1.000
_cell.length_c   1.000
_cell.angle_alpha   90.00
_cell.angle_beta   90.00
_cell.angle_gamma   90.00
#
_symmetry.space_group_name_H-M   'P 1'
#
loop_
_entity.id
_entity.type
_entity.pdbx_description
1 polymer ?
#
loop_
_entity_poly.entity_id
_entity_poly.type
_entity_poly.pdbx_seq_one_letter_code
_entity_poly.pdbx_strand_id
1 'polypeptide(L)'
;MPIIAVLGTLDTKGAEHAFIAEAIRARGHEALLIHVGCLEEPSITPDVPVEEVAAASGEDWKGIFAKKDRGESVALMARASAAYVARLAEQEKIHGIISLGGGGGTAIATAAMRALPVGFPKLMVTTLASGNTAPYVGTKDIVMMPAIVDVSGINRISRTIFENAAGAICGMVEEAAARLARPAEDRPLIVASMFGNTTACVDKAKTLLEQSGYEVLVFHATGTGGRTLESLVESGMVAGVLDITTTEWADELAGGILSAGPTRLEAAGRADVSAVVTPGCLDMVNFGEPHTVPAKYAGRTFYHHNPQVTLMRTNADECAELGRILAEKVNAYTAPVSVLLPKKAISIISAEGKPFYDPAADEALFSSIKKHLRAGIPLMEFELEINDPAFAAACATALLENIAAHHAP
;
A
#
# COMPACT_ATOMS: atom_id res chain seq x y z
N MET A 1 -3.87 -28.44 -1.01
CA MET A 1 -4.46 -28.23 0.32
C MET A 1 -3.98 -26.87 0.80
N PRO A 2 -4.85 -25.98 1.29
CA PRO A 2 -4.39 -24.66 1.74
C PRO A 2 -3.38 -24.78 2.88
N ILE A 3 -2.31 -23.99 2.79
CA ILE A 3 -1.23 -23.94 3.78
C ILE A 3 -1.39 -22.67 4.60
N ILE A 4 -1.47 -22.79 5.93
CA ILE A 4 -1.56 -21.66 6.85
C ILE A 4 -0.21 -21.46 7.53
N ALA A 5 0.38 -20.27 7.39
CA ALA A 5 1.58 -19.90 8.11
C ALA A 5 1.28 -19.69 9.60
N VAL A 6 1.97 -20.43 10.46
CA VAL A 6 1.98 -20.25 11.91
C VAL A 6 3.30 -19.57 12.26
N LEU A 7 3.29 -18.24 12.26
CA LEU A 7 4.46 -17.40 12.49
C LEU A 7 4.61 -17.13 14.00
N GLY A 8 5.79 -17.37 14.58
CA GLY A 8 5.93 -17.24 16.03
C GLY A 8 7.34 -17.17 16.60
N THR A 9 7.46 -16.56 17.78
CA THR A 9 8.68 -16.62 18.61
C THR A 9 8.74 -17.97 19.33
N LEU A 10 9.12 -19.02 18.61
CA LEU A 10 9.10 -20.42 19.09
C LEU A 10 10.13 -20.73 20.21
N ASP A 11 11.07 -19.82 20.44
CA ASP A 11 12.02 -19.81 21.57
C ASP A 11 11.30 -19.62 22.90
N THR A 12 10.25 -18.79 22.91
CA THR A 12 9.48 -18.46 24.11
C THR A 12 8.06 -19.02 24.12
N LYS A 13 7.49 -19.31 22.95
CA LYS A 13 6.08 -19.68 22.77
C LYS A 13 5.90 -20.89 21.84
N GLY A 14 6.87 -21.79 21.80
CA GLY A 14 6.84 -22.92 20.87
C GLY A 14 5.66 -23.85 21.10
N ALA A 15 5.33 -24.15 22.36
CA ALA A 15 4.21 -25.03 22.71
C ALA A 15 2.86 -24.48 22.26
N GLU A 16 2.63 -23.17 22.41
CA GLU A 16 1.40 -22.50 22.02
C GLU A 16 1.23 -22.46 20.49
N HIS A 17 2.31 -22.19 19.75
CA HIS A 17 2.28 -22.22 18.28
C HIS A 17 2.10 -23.65 17.77
N ALA A 18 2.74 -24.65 18.39
CA ALA A 18 2.51 -26.06 18.09
C ALA A 18 1.04 -26.45 18.27
N PHE A 19 0.43 -26.01 19.37
CA PHE A 19 -0.98 -26.27 19.66
C PHE A 19 -1.92 -25.70 18.59
N ILE A 20 -1.72 -24.46 18.16
CA ILE A 20 -2.50 -23.89 17.04
C ILE A 20 -2.25 -24.65 15.73
N ALA A 21 -1.00 -25.01 15.43
CA ALA A 21 -0.66 -25.78 14.23
C ALA A 21 -1.36 -27.15 14.21
N GLU A 22 -1.43 -27.85 15.35
CA GLU A 22 -2.19 -29.09 15.50
C GLU A 22 -3.70 -28.87 15.32
N ALA A 23 -4.26 -27.82 15.91
CA ALA A 23 -5.67 -27.48 15.75
C ALA A 23 -6.05 -27.16 14.30
N ILE A 24 -5.16 -26.51 13.55
CA ILE A 24 -5.30 -26.25 12.10
C ILE A 24 -5.26 -27.56 11.31
N ARG A 25 -4.28 -28.42 11.59
CA ARG A 25 -4.15 -29.74 10.94
C ARG A 25 -5.36 -30.64 11.20
N ALA A 26 -5.91 -30.60 12.41
CA ALA A 26 -7.13 -31.32 12.77
C ALA A 26 -8.37 -30.87 11.94
N ARG A 27 -8.33 -29.67 11.35
CA ARG A 27 -9.36 -29.15 10.43
C ARG A 27 -9.07 -29.46 8.96
N GLY A 28 -8.03 -30.22 8.65
CA GLY A 28 -7.71 -30.64 7.28
C GLY A 28 -6.91 -29.61 6.47
N HIS A 29 -6.29 -28.64 7.12
CA HIS A 29 -5.36 -27.70 6.48
C HIS A 29 -3.90 -28.06 6.81
N GLU A 30 -2.95 -27.57 6.02
CA GLU A 30 -1.53 -27.66 6.39
C GLU A 30 -1.13 -26.46 7.28
N ALA A 31 -0.21 -26.69 8.21
CA ALA A 31 0.34 -25.65 9.05
C ALA A 31 1.87 -25.59 8.88
N LEU A 32 2.37 -24.45 8.41
CA LEU A 32 3.78 -24.16 8.19
C LEU A 32 4.32 -23.34 9.39
N LEU A 33 5.16 -23.95 10.23
CA LEU A 33 5.74 -23.33 11.42
C LEU A 33 6.95 -22.46 11.04
N ILE A 34 6.82 -21.15 11.21
CA ILE A 34 7.87 -20.18 10.88
C ILE A 34 8.42 -19.55 12.17
N HIS A 35 9.70 -19.77 12.43
CA HIS A 35 10.36 -19.24 13.63
C HIS A 35 10.85 -17.80 13.43
N VAL A 36 10.47 -16.92 14.37
CA VAL A 36 10.92 -15.52 14.42
C VAL A 36 11.42 -15.10 15.81
N GLY A 37 11.76 -16.06 16.65
CA GLY A 37 12.37 -15.81 17.96
C GLY A 37 13.84 -15.45 17.82
N CYS A 38 14.36 -14.66 18.75
CA CYS A 38 15.71 -14.08 18.66
C CYS A 38 16.48 -14.14 19.98
N LEU A 39 15.94 -14.81 21.00
CA LEU A 39 16.51 -14.84 22.34
C LEU A 39 17.23 -16.16 22.60
N GLU A 40 16.55 -17.26 22.33
CA GLU A 40 17.00 -18.61 22.66
C GLU A 40 16.71 -19.56 21.49
N GLU A 41 17.18 -20.80 21.60
CA GLU A 41 16.84 -21.86 20.66
C GLU A 41 15.33 -22.15 20.70
N PRO A 42 14.69 -22.49 19.56
CA PRO A 42 13.28 -22.79 19.54
C PRO A 42 12.97 -24.05 20.37
N SER A 43 11.91 -23.97 21.18
CA SER A 43 11.46 -25.09 22.03
C SER A 43 10.76 -26.23 21.27
N ILE A 44 10.52 -26.02 19.97
CA ILE A 44 9.97 -26.99 19.01
C ILE A 44 10.73 -26.87 17.70
N THR A 45 10.73 -27.91 16.87
CA THR A 45 11.35 -27.85 15.54
C THR A 45 10.49 -27.00 14.60
N PRO A 46 11.01 -25.86 14.07
CA PRO A 46 10.31 -25.13 13.01
C PRO A 46 10.44 -25.81 11.65
N ASP A 47 9.49 -25.55 10.77
CA ASP A 47 9.63 -25.87 9.34
C ASP A 47 10.54 -24.85 8.64
N VAL A 48 10.49 -23.58 9.08
CA VAL A 48 11.36 -22.48 8.61
C VAL A 48 12.16 -21.91 9.79
N PRO A 49 13.49 -22.03 9.78
CA PRO A 49 14.35 -21.55 10.86
C PRO A 49 14.50 -20.02 10.85
N VAL A 50 14.89 -19.42 11.98
CA VAL A 50 14.98 -17.96 12.12
C VAL A 50 15.98 -17.34 11.15
N GLU A 51 17.08 -18.03 10.86
CA GLU A 51 18.15 -17.56 9.98
C GLU A 51 17.65 -17.32 8.56
N GLU A 52 16.72 -18.16 8.08
CA GLU A 52 16.12 -18.02 6.76
C GLU A 52 15.23 -16.78 6.70
N VAL A 53 14.42 -16.54 7.73
CA VAL A 53 13.58 -15.35 7.82
C VAL A 53 14.44 -14.10 7.97
N ALA A 54 15.43 -14.10 8.86
CA ALA A 54 16.31 -12.97 9.13
C ALA A 54 17.09 -12.54 7.89
N ALA A 55 17.55 -13.49 7.07
CA ALA A 55 18.24 -13.23 5.81
C ALA A 55 17.38 -12.47 4.79
N ALA A 56 16.05 -12.57 4.87
CA ALA A 56 15.13 -11.87 3.97
C ALA A 56 15.13 -10.34 4.16
N SER A 57 15.70 -9.83 5.26
CA SER A 57 15.89 -8.38 5.47
C SER A 57 16.91 -7.75 4.53
N GLY A 58 17.87 -8.53 4.02
CA GLY A 58 19.04 -7.99 3.31
C GLY A 58 20.04 -7.24 4.21
N GLU A 59 19.84 -7.25 5.53
CA GLU A 59 20.69 -6.56 6.52
C GLU A 59 21.68 -7.54 7.19
N ASP A 60 22.66 -7.00 7.94
CA ASP A 60 23.57 -7.79 8.80
C ASP A 60 22.84 -8.28 10.06
N TRP A 61 21.97 -9.28 9.88
CA TRP A 61 21.19 -9.86 10.95
C TRP A 61 22.05 -10.54 12.01
N LYS A 62 23.21 -11.10 11.63
CA LYS A 62 24.15 -11.75 12.55
C LYS A 62 24.75 -10.72 13.51
N GLY A 63 25.20 -9.58 12.98
CA GLY A 63 25.71 -8.47 13.79
C GLY A 63 24.66 -7.91 14.75
N ILE A 64 23.40 -7.78 14.29
CA ILE A 64 22.29 -7.31 15.13
C ILE A 64 21.98 -8.30 16.25
N PHE A 65 21.84 -9.60 15.95
CA PHE A 65 21.58 -10.61 16.98
C PHE A 65 22.72 -10.72 18.01
N ALA A 66 23.98 -10.54 17.57
CA ALA A 66 25.14 -10.56 18.46
C ALA A 66 25.10 -9.47 19.54
N LYS A 67 24.42 -8.34 19.31
CA LYS A 67 24.25 -7.28 20.31
C LYS A 67 23.31 -7.66 21.45
N LYS A 68 22.43 -8.66 21.24
CA LYS A 68 21.40 -9.08 22.20
C LYS A 68 20.47 -7.95 22.66
N ASP A 69 20.30 -6.91 21.82
CA ASP A 69 19.32 -5.86 22.07
C ASP A 69 17.94 -6.30 21.59
N ARG A 70 16.98 -6.38 22.51
CA ARG A 70 15.63 -6.85 22.20
C ARG A 70 14.92 -5.93 21.20
N GLY A 71 15.12 -4.61 21.30
CA GLY A 71 14.47 -3.64 20.43
C GLY A 71 14.96 -3.74 19.00
N GLU A 72 16.29 -3.79 18.81
CA GLU A 72 16.92 -3.95 17.51
C GLU A 72 16.52 -5.29 16.85
N SER A 73 16.55 -6.39 17.60
CA SER A 73 16.16 -7.71 17.06
C SER A 73 14.69 -7.75 16.65
N VAL A 74 13.78 -7.18 17.45
CA VAL A 74 12.35 -7.08 17.09
C VAL A 74 12.15 -6.22 15.85
N ALA A 75 12.84 -5.09 15.74
CA ALA A 75 12.72 -4.19 14.60
C ALA A 75 13.22 -4.84 13.30
N LEU A 76 14.36 -5.54 13.37
CA LEU A 76 14.90 -6.33 12.26
C LEU A 76 13.92 -7.43 11.86
N MET A 77 13.47 -8.25 12.82
CA MET A 77 12.59 -9.38 12.53
C MET A 77 11.23 -8.94 12.00
N ALA A 78 10.72 -7.77 12.38
CA ALA A 78 9.51 -7.20 11.78
C ALA A 78 9.69 -6.95 10.27
N ARG A 79 10.82 -6.36 9.85
CA ARG A 79 11.13 -6.15 8.42
C ARG A 79 11.40 -7.45 7.69
N ALA A 80 12.19 -8.33 8.30
CA ALA A 80 12.57 -9.62 7.72
C ALA A 80 11.35 -10.53 7.51
N SER A 81 10.47 -10.61 8.50
CA SER A 81 9.22 -11.38 8.43
C SER A 81 8.26 -10.84 7.37
N ALA A 82 8.17 -9.51 7.23
CA ALA A 82 7.40 -8.87 6.15
C ALA A 82 7.89 -9.29 4.77
N ALA A 83 9.19 -9.15 4.49
CA ALA A 83 9.76 -9.55 3.21
C ALA A 83 9.60 -11.06 2.94
N TYR A 84 9.85 -11.90 3.95
CA TYR A 84 9.76 -13.35 3.81
C TYR A 84 8.32 -13.84 3.56
N VAL A 85 7.36 -13.36 4.35
CA VAL A 85 5.94 -13.76 4.24
C VAL A 85 5.31 -13.25 2.96
N ALA A 86 5.62 -12.02 2.51
CA ALA A 86 5.18 -11.51 1.22
C ALA A 86 5.62 -12.43 0.07
N ARG A 87 6.91 -12.81 0.05
CA ARG A 87 7.45 -13.75 -0.93
C ARG A 87 6.77 -15.11 -0.90
N LEU A 88 6.42 -15.64 0.27
CA LEU A 88 5.68 -16.91 0.35
C LEU A 88 4.28 -16.80 -0.24
N ALA A 89 3.58 -15.69 0.00
CA ALA A 89 2.24 -15.47 -0.54
C ALA A 89 2.27 -15.28 -2.06
N GLU A 90 3.22 -14.49 -2.59
CA GLU A 90 3.43 -14.33 -4.04
C GLU A 90 3.72 -15.66 -4.75
N GLN A 91 4.39 -16.59 -4.07
CA GLN A 91 4.69 -17.93 -4.57
C GLN A 91 3.55 -18.93 -4.32
N GLU A 92 2.40 -18.48 -3.82
CA GLU A 92 1.24 -19.31 -3.44
C GLU A 92 1.58 -20.44 -2.44
N LYS A 93 2.66 -20.26 -1.67
CA LYS A 93 3.12 -21.24 -0.66
C LYS A 93 2.35 -21.13 0.65
N ILE A 94 1.60 -20.06 0.85
CA ILE A 94 0.73 -19.83 2.00
C ILE A 94 -0.58 -19.20 1.53
N HIS A 95 -1.66 -19.49 2.25
CA HIS A 95 -3.04 -19.09 1.93
C HIS A 95 -3.71 -18.38 3.10
N GLY A 96 -3.05 -18.35 4.26
CA GLY A 96 -3.45 -17.63 5.46
C GLY A 96 -2.27 -17.51 6.41
N ILE A 97 -2.35 -16.58 7.34
CA ILE A 97 -1.35 -16.41 8.40
C ILE A 97 -2.03 -16.22 9.75
N ILE A 98 -1.50 -16.92 10.75
CA ILE A 98 -1.88 -16.80 12.14
C ILE A 98 -0.64 -16.68 13.03
N SER A 99 -0.76 -15.92 14.10
CA SER A 99 0.27 -15.78 15.12
C SER A 99 -0.36 -15.52 16.49
N LEU A 100 0.41 -15.78 17.55
CA LEU A 100 0.03 -15.46 18.93
C LEU A 100 1.19 -14.82 19.69
N GLY A 101 0.89 -13.87 20.59
CA GLY A 101 1.92 -13.32 21.47
C GLY A 101 1.58 -12.02 22.19
N GLY A 102 2.53 -11.57 23.01
CA GLY A 102 2.52 -10.25 23.64
C GLY A 102 3.08 -9.16 22.69
N GLY A 103 3.54 -8.03 23.25
CA GLY A 103 3.92 -6.87 22.43
C GLY A 103 4.97 -7.13 21.35
N GLY A 104 6.08 -7.79 21.68
CA GLY A 104 7.15 -8.09 20.70
C GLY A 104 6.67 -9.01 19.56
N GLY A 105 6.02 -10.14 19.91
CA GLY A 105 5.47 -11.06 18.92
C GLY A 105 4.37 -10.43 18.06
N THR A 106 3.53 -9.58 18.66
CA THR A 106 2.51 -8.80 17.93
C THR A 106 3.16 -7.83 16.95
N ALA A 107 4.21 -7.12 17.35
CA ALA A 107 4.91 -6.18 16.46
C ALA A 107 5.51 -6.89 15.24
N ILE A 108 6.19 -8.03 15.44
CA ILE A 108 6.79 -8.82 14.35
C ILE A 108 5.70 -9.39 13.44
N ALA A 109 4.72 -10.09 14.02
CA ALA A 109 3.73 -10.80 13.24
C ALA A 109 2.79 -9.87 12.47
N THR A 110 2.38 -8.75 13.08
CA THR A 110 1.52 -7.80 12.37
C THR A 110 2.29 -7.02 11.30
N ALA A 111 3.61 -6.81 11.44
CA ALA A 111 4.42 -6.30 10.33
C ALA A 111 4.41 -7.29 9.15
N ALA A 112 4.52 -8.59 9.41
CA ALA A 112 4.41 -9.62 8.38
C ALA A 112 3.01 -9.65 7.74
N MET A 113 1.96 -9.59 8.55
CA MET A 113 0.58 -9.55 8.07
C MET A 113 0.29 -8.29 7.25
N ARG A 114 0.88 -7.14 7.59
CA ARG A 114 0.69 -5.89 6.83
C ARG A 114 1.33 -5.92 5.45
N ALA A 115 2.29 -6.82 5.22
CA ALA A 115 2.90 -7.01 3.91
C ALA A 115 2.03 -7.83 2.95
N LEU A 116 0.94 -8.43 3.45
CA LEU A 116 0.02 -9.24 2.66
C LEU A 116 -1.14 -8.41 2.12
N PRO A 117 -1.73 -8.80 0.97
CA PRO A 117 -2.81 -8.06 0.36
C PRO A 117 -4.09 -8.02 1.22
N VAL A 118 -4.93 -7.03 0.94
CA VAL A 118 -6.29 -6.98 1.50
C VAL A 118 -7.09 -8.19 1.04
N GLY A 119 -7.86 -8.81 1.93
CA GLY A 119 -8.62 -10.03 1.66
C GLY A 119 -7.82 -11.32 1.89
N PHE A 120 -6.49 -11.25 2.03
CA PHE A 120 -5.70 -12.40 2.46
C PHE A 120 -6.05 -12.78 3.91
N PRO A 121 -6.29 -14.04 4.27
CA PRO A 121 -6.61 -14.42 5.65
C PRO A 121 -5.49 -14.10 6.66
N LYS A 122 -5.74 -13.17 7.59
CA LYS A 122 -4.76 -12.68 8.59
C LYS A 122 -5.36 -12.60 9.99
N LEU A 123 -4.83 -13.35 10.95
CA LEU A 123 -5.34 -13.37 12.33
C LEU A 123 -4.22 -13.29 13.37
N MET A 124 -4.28 -12.30 14.26
CA MET A 124 -3.36 -12.14 15.38
C MET A 124 -4.06 -12.34 16.73
N VAL A 125 -3.65 -13.37 17.48
CA VAL A 125 -4.08 -13.55 18.88
C VAL A 125 -3.13 -12.80 19.81
N THR A 126 -3.58 -11.70 20.43
CA THR A 126 -2.67 -10.81 21.16
C THR A 126 -3.22 -10.32 22.49
N THR A 127 -2.32 -10.08 23.44
CA THR A 127 -2.61 -9.38 24.70
C THR A 127 -2.89 -7.88 24.49
N LEU A 128 -2.67 -7.36 23.28
CA LEU A 128 -2.81 -5.94 22.94
C LEU A 128 -4.05 -5.61 22.09
N ALA A 129 -4.95 -6.58 21.84
CA ALA A 129 -6.12 -6.36 21.00
C ALA A 129 -7.08 -5.31 21.58
N SER A 130 -7.21 -5.26 22.91
CA SER A 130 -8.04 -4.30 23.63
C SER A 130 -7.24 -3.05 24.00
N GLY A 131 -6.85 -2.27 23.00
CA GLY A 131 -6.01 -1.08 23.15
C GLY A 131 -5.86 -0.29 21.85
N ASN A 132 -4.81 0.53 21.74
CA ASN A 132 -4.49 1.21 20.48
C ASN A 132 -3.87 0.22 19.48
N THR A 133 -4.65 -0.16 18.46
CA THR A 133 -4.24 -1.12 17.45
C THR A 133 -3.75 -0.50 16.14
N ALA A 134 -3.91 0.81 15.96
CA ALA A 134 -3.50 1.52 14.74
C ALA A 134 -2.09 1.19 14.24
N PRO A 135 -1.03 1.15 15.08
CA PRO A 135 0.32 0.82 14.61
C PRO A 135 0.49 -0.66 14.20
N TYR A 136 -0.41 -1.55 14.62
CA TYR A 136 -0.37 -2.98 14.30
C TYR A 136 -1.19 -3.30 13.05
N VAL A 137 -2.36 -2.68 12.87
CA VAL A 137 -3.23 -2.98 11.71
C VAL A 137 -2.89 -2.14 10.47
N GLY A 138 -2.48 -0.88 10.67
CA GLY A 138 -2.27 0.06 9.57
C GLY A 138 -3.52 0.21 8.71
N THR A 139 -3.37 0.04 7.40
CA THR A 139 -4.46 0.09 6.40
C THR A 139 -4.92 -1.31 5.94
N LYS A 140 -4.53 -2.38 6.64
CA LYS A 140 -4.83 -3.76 6.25
C LYS A 140 -5.92 -4.35 7.16
N ASP A 141 -6.62 -5.35 6.64
CA ASP A 141 -7.72 -6.09 7.27
C ASP A 141 -7.22 -7.20 8.21
N ILE A 142 -6.36 -6.85 9.17
CA ILE A 142 -5.84 -7.79 10.17
C ILE A 142 -6.88 -7.99 11.28
N VAL A 143 -7.26 -9.24 11.54
CA VAL A 143 -8.16 -9.57 12.67
C VAL A 143 -7.35 -9.67 13.95
N MET A 144 -7.66 -8.79 14.91
CA MET A 144 -7.05 -8.78 16.24
C MET A 144 -7.95 -9.55 17.23
N MET A 145 -7.55 -10.74 17.65
CA MET A 145 -8.26 -11.55 18.63
C MET A 145 -7.66 -11.36 20.03
N PRO A 146 -8.42 -10.92 21.04
CA PRO A 146 -7.92 -10.80 22.40
C PRO A 146 -7.48 -12.15 22.97
N ALA A 147 -6.24 -12.24 23.46
CA ALA A 147 -5.74 -13.44 24.14
C ALA A 147 -6.41 -13.67 25.51
N ILE A 148 -7.06 -12.64 26.08
CA ILE A 148 -7.71 -12.58 27.40
C ILE A 148 -6.74 -12.70 28.58
N VAL A 149 -5.88 -13.71 28.57
CA VAL A 149 -4.78 -13.90 29.51
C VAL A 149 -3.45 -13.76 28.79
N ASP A 150 -2.36 -13.63 29.54
CA ASP A 150 -1.03 -13.62 28.93
C ASP A 150 -0.77 -14.91 28.14
N VAL A 151 -0.02 -14.79 27.05
CA VAL A 151 0.39 -15.91 26.20
C VAL A 151 1.63 -16.54 26.84
N SER A 152 1.36 -17.31 27.89
CA SER A 152 2.36 -17.98 28.72
C SER A 152 1.83 -19.35 29.15
N GLY A 153 2.03 -20.33 28.29
CA GLY A 153 1.56 -21.69 28.44
C GLY A 153 0.10 -21.91 28.03
N ILE A 154 -0.28 -23.18 27.97
CA ILE A 154 -1.63 -23.61 27.60
C ILE A 154 -2.42 -23.92 28.87
N ASN A 155 -3.46 -23.14 29.12
CA ASN A 155 -4.38 -23.31 30.23
C ASN A 155 -5.82 -23.41 29.69
N ARG A 156 -6.80 -23.59 30.59
CA ARG A 156 -8.21 -23.77 30.19
C ARG A 156 -8.74 -22.61 29.33
N ILE A 157 -8.28 -21.39 29.56
CA ILE A 157 -8.72 -20.19 28.84
C ILE A 157 -7.98 -20.10 27.51
N SER A 158 -6.64 -20.17 27.53
CA SER A 158 -5.86 -20.04 26.29
C SER A 158 -6.17 -21.16 25.31
N ARG A 159 -6.43 -22.39 25.76
CA ARG A 159 -6.92 -23.51 24.92
C ARG A 159 -8.17 -23.11 24.12
N THR A 160 -9.22 -22.63 24.80
CA THR A 160 -10.47 -22.21 24.13
C THR A 160 -10.21 -21.09 23.12
N ILE A 161 -9.39 -20.10 23.47
CA ILE A 161 -9.08 -18.98 22.58
C ILE A 161 -8.28 -19.45 21.35
N PHE A 162 -7.29 -20.33 21.54
CA PHE A 162 -6.47 -20.86 20.45
C PHE A 162 -7.26 -21.77 19.52
N GLU A 163 -8.18 -22.59 20.05
CA GLU A 163 -9.11 -23.39 19.24
C GLU A 163 -10.05 -22.50 18.41
N ASN A 164 -10.59 -21.43 19.01
CA ASN A 164 -11.41 -20.45 18.28
C ASN A 164 -10.60 -19.74 17.19
N ALA A 165 -9.36 -19.36 17.48
CA ALA A 165 -8.47 -18.70 16.52
C ALA A 165 -8.14 -19.62 15.34
N ALA A 166 -7.84 -20.90 15.59
CA ALA A 166 -7.62 -21.92 14.58
C ALA A 166 -8.87 -22.12 13.70
N GLY A 167 -10.05 -22.22 14.32
CA GLY A 167 -11.33 -22.29 13.60
C GLY A 167 -11.58 -21.07 12.71
N ALA A 168 -11.33 -19.87 13.23
CA ALA A 168 -11.52 -18.62 12.50
C ALA A 168 -10.59 -18.50 11.29
N ILE A 169 -9.28 -18.75 11.45
CA ILE A 169 -8.35 -18.65 10.32
C ILE A 169 -8.64 -19.70 9.25
N CYS A 170 -8.99 -20.94 9.63
CA CYS A 170 -9.38 -21.98 8.68
C CYS A 170 -10.62 -21.56 7.88
N GLY A 171 -11.65 -21.03 8.56
CA GLY A 171 -12.86 -20.54 7.88
C GLY A 171 -12.59 -19.37 6.94
N MET A 172 -11.70 -18.44 7.31
CA MET A 172 -11.27 -17.35 6.43
C MET A 172 -10.56 -17.88 5.17
N VAL A 173 -9.70 -18.89 5.32
CA VAL A 173 -8.97 -19.53 4.22
C VAL A 173 -9.92 -20.30 3.29
N GLU A 174 -10.86 -21.05 3.86
CA GLU A 174 -11.90 -21.76 3.13
C GLU A 174 -12.76 -20.80 2.30
N GLU A 175 -13.21 -19.69 2.89
CA GLU A 175 -14.02 -18.68 2.20
C GLU A 175 -13.21 -17.91 1.15
N ALA A 176 -11.93 -17.62 1.39
CA ALA A 176 -11.07 -17.00 0.40
C ALA A 176 -10.91 -17.89 -0.84
N ALA A 177 -10.69 -19.20 -0.64
CA ALA A 177 -10.64 -20.17 -1.74
C ALA A 177 -11.99 -20.28 -2.47
N ALA A 178 -13.11 -20.30 -1.73
CA ALA A 178 -14.45 -20.34 -2.31
C ALA A 178 -14.78 -19.07 -3.11
N ARG A 179 -14.29 -17.90 -2.69
CA ARG A 179 -14.43 -16.64 -3.43
C ARG A 179 -13.75 -16.69 -4.78
N LEU A 180 -12.53 -17.22 -4.87
CA LEU A 180 -11.82 -17.39 -6.14
C LEU A 180 -12.54 -18.34 -7.10
N ALA A 181 -13.29 -19.32 -6.58
CA ALA A 181 -14.05 -20.27 -7.38
C ALA A 181 -15.44 -19.74 -7.83
N ARG A 182 -15.92 -18.63 -7.25
CA ARG A 182 -17.22 -18.05 -7.63
C ARG A 182 -17.07 -17.18 -8.88
N PRO A 183 -18.06 -17.19 -9.79
CA PRO A 183 -18.13 -16.20 -10.86
C PRO A 183 -18.17 -14.79 -10.27
N ALA A 184 -17.41 -13.87 -10.85
CA ALA A 184 -17.51 -12.45 -10.50
C ALA A 184 -18.87 -11.93 -10.98
N GLU A 185 -19.74 -11.56 -10.04
CA GLU A 185 -21.02 -10.89 -10.33
C GLU A 185 -20.90 -9.36 -10.26
N ASP A 186 -19.87 -8.85 -9.57
CA ASP A 186 -19.64 -7.42 -9.37
C ASP A 186 -19.04 -6.77 -10.62
N ARG A 187 -19.29 -5.46 -10.76
CA ARG A 187 -18.67 -4.66 -11.82
C ARG A 187 -17.16 -4.59 -11.61
N PRO A 188 -16.33 -4.61 -12.67
CA PRO A 188 -14.90 -4.43 -12.51
C PRO A 188 -14.60 -3.09 -11.83
N LEU A 189 -13.72 -3.13 -10.85
CA LEU A 189 -13.41 -1.98 -10.00
C LEU A 189 -12.29 -1.13 -10.61
N ILE A 190 -12.49 0.18 -10.69
CA ILE A 190 -11.47 1.18 -10.95
C ILE A 190 -11.23 1.99 -9.67
N VAL A 191 -9.96 2.27 -9.37
CA VAL A 191 -9.60 3.19 -8.29
C VAL A 191 -9.05 4.49 -8.88
N ALA A 192 -9.43 5.62 -8.29
CA ALA A 192 -9.04 6.94 -8.78
C ALA A 192 -8.46 7.83 -7.67
N SER A 193 -7.43 8.60 -7.97
CA SER A 193 -6.86 9.59 -7.04
C SER A 193 -7.42 10.99 -7.28
N MET A 194 -7.78 11.69 -6.20
CA MET A 194 -8.44 12.99 -6.25
C MET A 194 -7.87 13.96 -5.21
N PHE A 195 -7.92 15.25 -5.50
CA PHE A 195 -7.75 16.33 -4.54
C PHE A 195 -8.80 17.41 -4.83
N GLY A 196 -9.05 18.32 -3.88
CA GLY A 196 -10.03 19.41 -4.08
C GLY A 196 -9.77 20.26 -5.34
N ASN A 197 -8.51 20.28 -5.82
CA ASN A 197 -8.09 20.96 -7.03
C ASN A 197 -8.25 20.15 -8.33
N THR A 198 -8.70 18.90 -8.27
CA THR A 198 -8.91 17.99 -9.42
C THR A 198 -10.29 17.31 -9.41
N THR A 199 -11.16 17.67 -8.47
CA THR A 199 -12.47 17.04 -8.26
C THR A 199 -13.32 17.02 -9.54
N ALA A 200 -13.39 18.13 -10.28
CA ALA A 200 -14.22 18.20 -11.49
C ALA A 200 -13.75 17.21 -12.58
N CYS A 201 -12.44 17.03 -12.71
CA CYS A 201 -11.87 16.03 -13.61
C CYS A 201 -12.27 14.61 -13.19
N VAL A 202 -12.04 14.28 -11.92
CA VAL A 202 -12.30 12.94 -11.38
C VAL A 202 -13.78 12.59 -11.42
N ASP A 203 -14.67 13.50 -11.02
CA ASP A 203 -16.13 13.26 -11.01
C ASP A 203 -16.67 13.02 -12.43
N LYS A 204 -16.16 13.78 -13.41
CA LYS A 204 -16.54 13.61 -14.81
C LYS A 204 -16.02 12.28 -15.36
N ALA A 205 -14.76 11.93 -15.12
CA ALA A 205 -14.18 10.67 -15.55
C ALA A 205 -14.88 9.48 -14.88
N LYS A 206 -15.14 9.55 -13.57
CA LYS A 206 -15.92 8.57 -12.81
C LYS A 206 -17.27 8.31 -13.46
N THR A 207 -18.02 9.36 -13.78
CA THR A 207 -19.34 9.23 -14.43
C THR A 207 -19.24 8.45 -15.75
N LEU A 208 -18.22 8.73 -16.57
CA LEU A 208 -18.02 8.05 -17.86
C LEU A 208 -17.62 6.58 -17.71
N LEU A 209 -16.77 6.28 -16.72
CA LEU A 209 -16.36 4.91 -16.41
C LEU A 209 -17.53 4.08 -15.84
N GLU A 210 -18.34 4.67 -14.96
CA GLU A 210 -19.55 4.02 -14.42
C GLU A 210 -20.59 3.74 -15.51
N GLN A 211 -20.76 4.65 -16.47
CA GLN A 211 -21.59 4.44 -17.66
C GLN A 211 -21.05 3.31 -18.56
N SER A 212 -19.75 3.06 -18.50
CA SER A 212 -19.08 1.98 -19.25
C SER A 212 -19.07 0.64 -18.51
N GLY A 213 -19.78 0.54 -17.38
CA GLY A 213 -19.98 -0.73 -16.66
C GLY A 213 -19.01 -0.99 -15.51
N TYR A 214 -18.21 -0.01 -15.11
CA TYR A 214 -17.26 -0.13 -13.99
C TYR A 214 -17.86 0.38 -12.68
N GLU A 215 -17.31 -0.07 -11.56
CA GLU A 215 -17.44 0.62 -10.27
C GLU A 215 -16.20 1.49 -10.06
N VAL A 216 -16.36 2.69 -9.49
CA VAL A 216 -15.22 3.61 -9.28
C VAL A 216 -15.14 4.05 -7.82
N LEU A 217 -14.03 3.72 -7.17
CA LEU A 217 -13.71 4.20 -5.82
C LEU A 217 -12.69 5.35 -5.89
N VAL A 218 -13.03 6.46 -5.24
CA VAL A 218 -12.20 7.68 -5.25
C VAL A 218 -11.46 7.83 -3.93
N PHE A 219 -10.14 8.05 -4.02
CA PHE A 219 -9.26 8.21 -2.88
C PHE A 219 -8.71 9.64 -2.84
N HIS A 220 -8.87 10.30 -1.69
CA HIS A 220 -8.36 11.64 -1.49
C HIS A 220 -6.85 11.60 -1.25
N ALA A 221 -6.06 12.19 -2.15
CA ALA A 221 -4.60 12.16 -2.19
C ALA A 221 -3.97 12.94 -1.01
N THR A 222 -4.04 12.33 0.17
CA THR A 222 -3.68 12.88 1.49
C THR A 222 -2.60 12.04 2.17
N GLY A 223 -1.85 11.27 1.38
CA GLY A 223 -0.91 10.27 1.82
C GLY A 223 -1.59 8.96 2.17
N THR A 224 -2.57 9.00 3.08
CA THR A 224 -3.36 7.80 3.43
C THR A 224 -4.24 7.35 2.28
N GLY A 225 -4.79 8.27 1.49
CA GLY A 225 -5.56 7.93 0.29
C GLY A 225 -4.73 7.17 -0.73
N GLY A 226 -3.56 7.69 -1.11
CA GLY A 226 -2.63 6.99 -2.00
C GLY A 226 -2.23 5.61 -1.49
N ARG A 227 -1.82 5.50 -0.22
CA ARG A 227 -1.49 4.19 0.37
C ARG A 227 -2.65 3.20 0.35
N THR A 228 -3.88 3.67 0.55
CA THR A 228 -5.08 2.81 0.51
C THR A 228 -5.38 2.39 -0.93
N LEU A 229 -5.25 3.30 -1.89
CA LEU A 229 -5.37 3.02 -3.32
C LEU A 229 -4.38 1.94 -3.74
N GLU A 230 -3.08 2.12 -3.46
CA GLU A 230 -2.03 1.13 -3.76
C GLU A 230 -2.35 -0.23 -3.14
N SER A 231 -2.78 -0.23 -1.86
CA SER A 231 -3.13 -1.46 -1.15
C SER A 231 -4.31 -2.23 -1.73
N LEU A 232 -5.24 -1.55 -2.42
CA LEU A 232 -6.35 -2.21 -3.13
C LEU A 232 -5.91 -2.72 -4.49
N VAL A 233 -4.99 -2.03 -5.15
CA VAL A 233 -4.39 -2.54 -6.39
C VAL A 233 -3.61 -3.81 -6.12
N GLU A 234 -2.81 -3.84 -5.05
CA GLU A 234 -2.08 -5.03 -4.59
C GLU A 234 -2.98 -6.23 -4.25
N SER A 235 -4.27 -6.00 -3.94
CA SER A 235 -5.18 -7.11 -3.60
C SER A 235 -5.69 -7.88 -4.82
N GLY A 236 -5.39 -7.44 -6.03
CA GLY A 236 -5.89 -8.04 -7.27
C GLY A 236 -7.39 -7.81 -7.51
N MET A 237 -8.02 -6.90 -6.75
CA MET A 237 -9.44 -6.57 -6.89
C MET A 237 -9.70 -5.46 -7.91
N VAL A 238 -8.65 -4.83 -8.43
CA VAL A 238 -8.73 -3.62 -9.26
C VAL A 238 -8.46 -3.97 -10.72
N ALA A 239 -9.39 -3.60 -11.60
CA ALA A 239 -9.27 -3.76 -13.04
C ALA A 239 -8.54 -2.60 -13.74
N GLY A 240 -8.52 -1.41 -13.12
CA GLY A 240 -7.79 -0.28 -13.66
C GLY A 240 -7.54 0.85 -12.66
N VAL A 241 -6.52 1.66 -12.92
CA VAL A 241 -6.15 2.81 -12.08
C VAL A 241 -6.26 4.11 -12.85
N LEU A 242 -7.06 5.04 -12.33
CA LEU A 242 -7.19 6.40 -12.84
C LEU A 242 -6.44 7.38 -11.92
N ASP A 243 -5.14 7.50 -12.10
CA ASP A 243 -4.27 8.28 -11.25
C ASP A 243 -4.14 9.75 -11.72
N ILE A 244 -5.24 10.49 -11.59
CA ILE A 244 -5.28 11.91 -11.97
C ILE A 244 -4.44 12.75 -11.01
N THR A 245 -4.49 12.48 -9.70
CA THR A 245 -3.88 13.34 -8.68
C THR A 245 -2.68 12.68 -8.02
N THR A 246 -1.48 13.09 -8.44
CA THR A 246 -0.20 12.53 -7.99
C THR A 246 0.55 13.42 -6.99
N THR A 247 -0.13 14.44 -6.43
CA THR A 247 0.39 15.44 -5.46
C THR A 247 1.17 14.88 -4.27
N GLU A 248 0.88 13.65 -3.85
CA GLU A 248 1.58 12.98 -2.74
C GLU A 248 3.09 12.85 -3.00
N TRP A 249 3.53 12.89 -4.26
CA TRP A 249 4.95 12.97 -4.63
C TRP A 249 5.60 14.33 -4.34
N ALA A 250 4.86 15.44 -4.48
CA ALA A 250 5.36 16.76 -4.10
C ALA A 250 5.61 16.83 -2.59
N ASP A 251 4.72 16.25 -1.80
CA ASP A 251 4.88 16.08 -0.36
C ASP A 251 6.05 15.16 -0.01
N GLU A 252 6.20 14.01 -0.65
CA GLU A 252 7.35 13.11 -0.41
C GLU A 252 8.69 13.80 -0.71
N LEU A 253 8.78 14.51 -1.84
CA LEU A 253 10.01 15.18 -2.26
C LEU A 253 10.40 16.34 -1.34
N ALA A 254 9.42 17.18 -0.96
CA ALA A 254 9.67 18.39 -0.19
C ALA A 254 9.46 18.22 1.33
N GLY A 255 9.07 17.04 1.80
CA GLY A 255 8.77 16.79 3.21
C GLY A 255 7.48 17.47 3.69
N GLY A 256 6.46 17.47 2.83
CA GLY A 256 5.09 17.82 3.18
C GLY A 256 4.43 16.76 4.09
N ILE A 257 3.23 17.07 4.60
CA ILE A 257 2.55 16.27 5.62
C ILE A 257 1.63 15.18 5.04
N LEU A 258 1.35 15.21 3.73
CA LEU A 258 0.44 14.33 3.01
C LEU A 258 1.18 13.37 2.06
N SER A 259 2.39 12.95 2.40
CA SER A 259 3.13 11.96 1.62
C SER A 259 2.49 10.57 1.70
N ALA A 260 2.42 9.88 0.55
CA ALA A 260 2.08 8.46 0.44
C ALA A 260 3.29 7.52 0.55
N GLY A 261 4.50 8.08 0.65
CA GLY A 261 5.77 7.36 0.72
C GLY A 261 6.39 7.08 -0.65
N PRO A 262 7.61 6.53 -0.66
CA PRO A 262 8.43 6.41 -1.87
C PRO A 262 7.96 5.33 -2.86
N THR A 263 6.98 4.52 -2.48
CA THR A 263 6.41 3.44 -3.31
C THR A 263 5.13 3.85 -4.03
N ARG A 264 4.75 5.13 -3.97
CA ARG A 264 3.56 5.64 -4.68
C ARG A 264 3.72 5.47 -6.20
N LEU A 265 2.65 5.06 -6.89
CA LEU A 265 2.60 4.66 -8.30
C LEU A 265 3.32 3.33 -8.61
N GLU A 266 3.56 2.44 -7.65
CA GLU A 266 4.24 1.17 -7.93
C GLU A 266 3.29 -0.03 -8.00
N ALA A 267 2.18 -0.02 -7.26
CA ALA A 267 1.29 -1.17 -7.13
C ALA A 267 0.69 -1.58 -8.47
N ALA A 268 0.26 -0.63 -9.31
CA ALA A 268 -0.31 -0.94 -10.61
C ALA A 268 0.72 -1.60 -11.55
N GLY A 269 1.97 -1.14 -11.52
CA GLY A 269 3.05 -1.76 -12.28
C GLY A 269 3.40 -3.16 -11.77
N ARG A 270 3.36 -3.39 -10.45
CA ARG A 270 3.65 -4.70 -9.83
C ARG A 270 2.52 -5.71 -9.99
N ALA A 271 1.28 -5.26 -9.92
CA ALA A 271 0.07 -6.09 -9.99
C ALA A 271 -0.43 -6.29 -11.43
N ASP A 272 0.32 -5.79 -12.42
CA ASP A 272 -0.03 -5.85 -13.85
C ASP A 272 -1.43 -5.27 -14.13
N VAL A 273 -1.70 -4.07 -13.59
CA VAL A 273 -2.99 -3.39 -13.74
C VAL A 273 -2.86 -2.18 -14.68
N SER A 274 -3.75 -2.10 -15.67
CA SER A 274 -3.79 -1.00 -16.63
C SER A 274 -4.07 0.35 -15.95
N ALA A 275 -3.44 1.41 -16.43
CA ALA A 275 -3.52 2.71 -15.74
C ALA A 275 -3.52 3.93 -16.68
N VAL A 276 -4.04 5.03 -16.17
CA VAL A 276 -3.79 6.38 -16.69
C VAL A 276 -3.16 7.20 -15.57
N VAL A 277 -2.08 7.91 -15.86
CA VAL A 277 -1.38 8.75 -14.89
C VAL A 277 -1.30 10.19 -15.39
N THR A 278 -1.60 11.15 -14.52
CA THR A 278 -1.49 12.58 -14.83
C THR A 278 -0.74 13.34 -13.72
N PRO A 279 -0.14 14.50 -14.03
CA PRO A 279 0.65 15.28 -13.07
C PRO A 279 -0.21 16.16 -12.15
N GLY A 280 -1.47 15.78 -11.90
CA GLY A 280 -2.43 16.61 -11.17
C GLY A 280 -1.93 16.97 -9.78
N CYS A 281 -1.99 18.27 -9.47
CA CYS A 281 -1.57 18.85 -8.19
C CYS A 281 -0.07 18.66 -7.84
N LEU A 282 0.81 18.35 -8.81
CA LEU A 282 2.27 18.41 -8.58
C LEU A 282 2.80 19.85 -8.44
N ASP A 283 1.94 20.86 -8.56
CA ASP A 283 2.24 22.27 -8.28
C ASP A 283 2.27 22.61 -6.79
N MET A 284 1.82 21.72 -5.90
CA MET A 284 1.64 22.05 -4.48
C MET A 284 2.21 21.00 -3.53
N VAL A 285 2.87 21.49 -2.48
CA VAL A 285 3.29 20.73 -1.30
C VAL A 285 2.39 21.14 -0.13
N ASN A 286 1.90 20.16 0.63
CA ASN A 286 0.97 20.40 1.71
C ASN A 286 1.69 20.52 3.06
N PHE A 287 1.41 21.61 3.78
CA PHE A 287 1.82 21.82 5.16
C PHE A 287 0.61 22.13 6.04
N GLY A 288 0.83 22.12 7.34
CA GLY A 288 -0.17 22.49 8.33
C GLY A 288 -0.37 24.00 8.45
N GLU A 289 -0.57 24.46 9.68
CA GLU A 289 -0.67 25.89 9.98
C GLU A 289 0.59 26.64 9.50
N PRO A 290 0.48 27.92 9.11
CA PRO A 290 1.59 28.66 8.47
C PRO A 290 2.91 28.63 9.27
N HIS A 291 2.82 28.64 10.60
CA HIS A 291 3.97 28.64 11.49
C HIS A 291 4.67 27.27 11.59
N THR A 292 4.05 26.20 11.07
CA THR A 292 4.61 24.84 11.04
C THR A 292 5.45 24.57 9.79
N VAL A 293 5.40 25.46 8.79
CA VAL A 293 6.20 25.33 7.57
C VAL A 293 7.70 25.40 7.92
N PRO A 294 8.52 24.43 7.48
CA PRO A 294 9.96 24.43 7.78
C PRO A 294 10.67 25.70 7.31
N ALA A 295 11.54 26.26 8.17
CA ALA A 295 12.25 27.51 7.90
C ALA A 295 13.10 27.51 6.61
N LYS A 296 13.52 26.33 6.13
CA LYS A 296 14.21 26.16 4.84
C LYS A 296 13.37 26.61 3.64
N TYR A 297 12.05 26.71 3.79
CA TYR A 297 11.11 27.18 2.78
C TYR A 297 10.74 28.66 2.93
N ALA A 298 11.48 29.43 3.74
CA ALA A 298 11.28 30.87 3.82
C ALA A 298 11.39 31.52 2.42
N GLY A 299 10.46 32.43 2.10
CA GLY A 299 10.42 33.14 0.82
C GLY A 299 9.79 32.37 -0.34
N ARG A 300 9.27 31.15 -0.10
CA ARG A 300 8.47 30.42 -1.10
C ARG A 300 7.07 31.02 -1.25
N THR A 301 6.42 30.71 -2.37
CA THR A 301 5.03 31.13 -2.62
C THR A 301 4.09 30.22 -1.84
N PHE A 302 3.37 30.81 -0.88
CA PHE A 302 2.39 30.10 -0.06
C PHE A 302 0.97 30.51 -0.42
N TYR A 303 0.06 29.54 -0.38
CA TYR A 303 -1.38 29.74 -0.46
C TYR A 303 -2.03 29.21 0.82
N HIS A 304 -2.65 30.11 1.59
CA HIS A 304 -3.35 29.75 2.82
C HIS A 304 -4.75 29.24 2.47
N HIS A 305 -4.89 27.92 2.34
CA HIS A 305 -6.15 27.29 1.96
C HIS A 305 -7.20 27.45 3.07
N ASN A 306 -6.79 27.21 4.32
CA ASN A 306 -7.58 27.45 5.53
C ASN A 306 -6.62 27.65 6.73
N PRO A 307 -7.11 27.97 7.94
CA PRO A 307 -6.24 28.18 9.10
C PRO A 307 -5.30 27.02 9.42
N GLN A 308 -5.69 25.78 9.08
CA GLN A 308 -4.95 24.55 9.36
C GLN A 308 -4.06 24.06 8.20
N VAL A 309 -4.21 24.62 6.99
CA VAL A 309 -3.58 24.10 5.77
C VAL A 309 -2.93 25.21 4.96
N THR A 310 -1.63 25.07 4.76
CA THR A 310 -0.82 25.95 3.91
C THR A 310 -0.26 25.14 2.74
N LEU A 311 -0.57 25.57 1.52
CA LEU A 311 0.02 25.00 0.32
C LEU A 311 1.27 25.79 -0.06
N MET A 312 2.33 25.12 -0.47
CA MET A 312 3.54 25.75 -1.00
C MET A 312 3.69 25.40 -2.48
N ARG A 313 3.90 26.40 -3.34
CA ARG A 313 4.13 26.18 -4.78
C ARG A 313 5.46 25.49 -5.00
N THR A 314 5.47 24.34 -5.68
CA THR A 314 6.69 23.71 -6.19
C THR A 314 7.39 24.62 -7.21
N ASN A 315 8.72 24.64 -7.18
CA ASN A 315 9.53 25.43 -8.11
C ASN A 315 9.96 24.59 -9.33
N ALA A 316 10.64 25.20 -10.31
CA ALA A 316 11.05 24.51 -11.54
C ALA A 316 11.99 23.31 -11.29
N ASP A 317 12.92 23.39 -10.33
CA ASP A 317 13.84 22.28 -10.02
C ASP A 317 13.09 21.09 -9.38
N GLU A 318 12.18 21.38 -8.43
CA GLU A 318 11.31 20.38 -7.81
C GLU A 318 10.36 19.77 -8.86
N CYS A 319 9.77 20.57 -9.74
CA CYS A 319 8.94 20.10 -10.85
C CYS A 319 9.71 19.18 -11.81
N ALA A 320 10.95 19.53 -12.17
CA ALA A 320 11.79 18.68 -13.00
C ALA A 320 12.07 17.33 -12.32
N GLU A 321 12.33 17.34 -11.02
CA GLU A 321 12.54 16.12 -10.24
C GLU A 321 11.25 15.28 -10.12
N LEU A 322 10.10 15.91 -9.86
CA LEU A 322 8.80 15.24 -9.84
C LEU A 322 8.47 14.59 -11.19
N GLY A 323 8.79 15.26 -12.30
CA GLY A 323 8.62 14.71 -13.63
C GLY A 323 9.50 13.49 -13.90
N ARG A 324 10.74 13.49 -13.39
CA ARG A 324 11.65 12.34 -13.46
C ARG A 324 11.08 11.18 -12.64
N ILE A 325 10.66 11.43 -11.41
CA ILE A 325 10.08 10.41 -10.52
C ILE A 325 8.83 9.79 -11.14
N LEU A 326 7.87 10.60 -11.60
CA LEU A 326 6.63 10.10 -12.21
C LEU A 326 6.95 9.19 -13.41
N ALA A 327 7.84 9.63 -14.30
CA ALA A 327 8.26 8.83 -15.44
C ALA A 327 8.93 7.51 -15.02
N GLU A 328 9.83 7.53 -14.03
CA GLU A 328 10.50 6.33 -13.54
C GLU A 328 9.54 5.30 -12.94
N LYS A 329 8.53 5.76 -12.20
CA LYS A 329 7.48 4.86 -11.65
C LYS A 329 6.67 4.23 -12.77
N VAL A 330 6.19 5.05 -13.71
CA VAL A 330 5.40 4.58 -14.85
C VAL A 330 6.20 3.66 -15.79
N ASN A 331 7.51 3.87 -15.91
CA ASN A 331 8.39 3.02 -16.71
C ASN A 331 8.44 1.56 -16.24
N ALA A 332 8.18 1.31 -14.96
CA ALA A 332 8.17 -0.03 -14.38
C ALA A 332 6.91 -0.86 -14.74
N TYR A 333 5.90 -0.23 -15.36
CA TYR A 333 4.63 -0.90 -15.66
C TYR A 333 4.79 -1.86 -16.83
N THR A 334 4.27 -3.07 -16.67
CA THR A 334 4.15 -4.09 -17.73
C THR A 334 2.80 -4.01 -18.43
N ALA A 335 1.73 -3.75 -17.67
CA ALA A 335 0.39 -3.50 -18.20
C ALA A 335 0.32 -2.21 -19.04
N PRO A 336 -0.64 -2.10 -19.98
CA PRO A 336 -0.89 -0.87 -20.71
C PRO A 336 -1.12 0.34 -19.79
N VAL A 337 -0.28 1.36 -19.97
CA VAL A 337 -0.35 2.61 -19.22
C VAL A 337 -0.20 3.79 -20.16
N SER A 338 -0.92 4.87 -19.89
CA SER A 338 -0.85 6.12 -20.66
C SER A 338 -0.62 7.31 -19.72
N VAL A 339 0.20 8.26 -20.16
CA VAL A 339 0.44 9.53 -19.45
C VAL A 339 -0.25 10.66 -20.20
N LEU A 340 -1.09 11.43 -19.50
CA LEU A 340 -1.83 12.55 -20.08
C LEU A 340 -1.40 13.86 -19.43
N LEU A 341 -1.06 14.87 -20.24
CA LEU A 341 -0.58 16.18 -19.80
C LEU A 341 -1.60 17.28 -20.13
N PRO A 342 -2.21 17.95 -19.12
CA PRO A 342 -3.03 19.13 -19.32
C PRO A 342 -2.15 20.38 -19.31
N LYS A 343 -1.82 20.91 -20.49
CA LYS A 343 -0.78 21.93 -20.68
C LYS A 343 -1.11 23.33 -20.14
N LYS A 344 -2.38 23.63 -19.85
CA LYS A 344 -2.77 24.96 -19.34
C LYS A 344 -2.78 25.07 -17.82
N ALA A 345 -3.05 23.98 -17.12
CA ALA A 345 -3.06 23.93 -15.66
C ALA A 345 -3.14 22.49 -15.15
N ILE A 346 -2.40 22.17 -14.09
CA ILE A 346 -2.45 20.88 -13.37
C ILE A 346 -3.25 20.95 -12.06
N SER A 347 -3.78 22.13 -11.70
CA SER A 347 -4.65 22.35 -10.54
C SER A 347 -5.54 23.59 -10.75
N ILE A 348 -6.60 23.78 -9.93
CA ILE A 348 -7.43 25.00 -9.97
C ILE A 348 -6.58 26.26 -9.71
N ILE A 349 -5.59 26.17 -8.81
CA ILE A 349 -4.78 27.31 -8.39
C ILE A 349 -3.52 27.50 -9.23
N SER A 350 -3.20 26.57 -10.14
CA SER A 350 -2.08 26.69 -11.10
C SER A 350 -2.49 27.31 -12.44
N ALA A 351 -3.78 27.56 -12.68
CA ALA A 351 -4.27 28.15 -13.93
C ALA A 351 -3.84 29.62 -14.10
N GLU A 352 -3.85 30.14 -15.33
CA GLU A 352 -3.45 31.53 -15.61
C GLU A 352 -4.19 32.54 -14.72
N GLY A 353 -3.42 33.45 -14.13
CA GLY A 353 -3.94 34.46 -13.19
C GLY A 353 -4.25 33.95 -11.77
N LYS A 354 -3.94 32.68 -11.46
CA LYS A 354 -4.09 32.10 -10.12
C LYS A 354 -2.76 32.10 -9.34
N PRO A 355 -2.79 31.94 -8.00
CA PRO A 355 -1.61 32.12 -7.16
C PRO A 355 -0.41 31.22 -7.49
N PHE A 356 -0.65 30.03 -8.03
CA PHE A 356 0.40 29.04 -8.36
C PHE A 356 0.69 28.98 -9.87
N TYR A 357 0.19 29.93 -10.66
CA TYR A 357 0.54 30.01 -12.08
C TYR A 357 2.05 30.24 -12.24
N ASP A 358 2.73 29.26 -12.82
CA ASP A 358 4.16 29.31 -13.11
C ASP A 358 4.46 28.47 -14.36
N PRO A 359 4.44 29.08 -15.56
CA PRO A 359 4.64 28.35 -16.81
C PRO A 359 6.06 27.78 -16.92
N ALA A 360 7.05 28.34 -16.21
CA ALA A 360 8.40 27.80 -16.21
C ALA A 360 8.49 26.50 -15.39
N ALA A 361 7.81 26.45 -14.24
CA ALA A 361 7.72 25.23 -13.44
C ALA A 361 6.92 24.13 -14.16
N ASP A 362 5.83 24.49 -14.84
CA ASP A 362 5.02 23.52 -15.59
C ASP A 362 5.78 22.97 -16.81
N GLU A 363 6.50 23.83 -17.55
CA GLU A 363 7.37 23.38 -18.64
C GLU A 363 8.49 22.46 -18.13
N ALA A 364 9.12 22.77 -16.99
CA ALA A 364 10.14 21.91 -16.38
C ALA A 364 9.58 20.52 -16.03
N LEU A 365 8.36 20.45 -15.49
CA LEU A 365 7.65 19.20 -15.20
C LEU A 365 7.39 18.39 -16.47
N PHE A 366 6.75 19.00 -17.47
CA PHE A 366 6.36 18.30 -18.70
C PHE A 366 7.57 17.87 -19.53
N SER A 367 8.58 18.73 -19.67
CA SER A 367 9.83 18.38 -20.35
C SER A 367 10.58 17.25 -19.64
N SER A 368 10.58 17.23 -18.30
CA SER A 368 11.20 16.14 -17.55
C SER A 368 10.47 14.81 -17.72
N ILE A 369 9.12 14.82 -17.69
CA ILE A 369 8.33 13.61 -17.98
C ILE A 369 8.66 13.09 -19.38
N LYS A 370 8.60 13.94 -20.40
CA LYS A 370 8.92 13.58 -21.80
C LYS A 370 10.31 12.97 -21.95
N LYS A 371 11.30 13.55 -21.27
CA LYS A 371 12.70 13.13 -21.36
C LYS A 371 12.93 11.75 -20.75
N HIS A 372 12.27 11.44 -19.63
CA HIS A 372 12.55 10.24 -18.85
C HIS A 372 11.55 9.11 -19.09
N LEU A 373 10.40 9.38 -19.71
CA LEU A 373 9.42 8.35 -20.04
C LEU A 373 9.98 7.42 -21.12
N ARG A 374 9.89 6.11 -20.89
CA ARG A 374 10.41 5.10 -21.82
C ARG A 374 9.59 5.09 -23.11
N ALA A 375 10.26 4.81 -24.22
CA ALA A 375 9.60 4.63 -25.50
C ALA A 375 8.54 3.50 -25.42
N GLY A 376 7.42 3.71 -26.09
CA GLY A 376 6.30 2.77 -26.14
C GLY A 376 5.17 3.06 -25.13
N ILE A 377 5.39 3.93 -24.15
CA ILE A 377 4.30 4.43 -23.29
C ILE A 377 3.64 5.64 -24.00
N PRO A 378 2.33 5.59 -24.31
CA PRO A 378 1.62 6.73 -24.88
C PRO A 378 1.69 7.96 -23.97
N LEU A 379 2.22 9.06 -24.51
CA LEU A 379 2.20 10.37 -23.89
C LEU A 379 1.30 11.29 -24.72
N MET A 380 0.19 11.72 -24.14
CA MET A 380 -0.80 12.54 -24.83
C MET A 380 -0.84 13.95 -24.21
N GLU A 381 -0.75 14.95 -25.08
CA GLU A 381 -0.70 16.36 -24.68
C GLU A 381 -1.99 17.08 -25.07
N PHE A 382 -2.58 17.80 -24.13
CA PHE A 382 -3.83 18.52 -24.34
C PHE A 382 -3.65 19.99 -23.97
N GLU A 383 -4.02 20.90 -24.88
CA GLU A 383 -4.05 22.36 -24.65
C GLU A 383 -5.28 22.76 -23.80
N LEU A 384 -5.44 22.08 -22.67
CA LEU A 384 -6.57 22.14 -21.74
C LEU A 384 -6.07 22.28 -20.30
N GLU A 385 -6.94 22.76 -19.42
CA GLU A 385 -6.74 22.68 -17.97
C GLU A 385 -7.14 21.27 -17.49
N ILE A 386 -6.58 20.82 -16.36
CA ILE A 386 -6.86 19.48 -15.82
C ILE A 386 -8.35 19.23 -15.54
N ASN A 387 -9.10 20.27 -15.15
CA ASN A 387 -10.53 20.17 -14.85
C ASN A 387 -11.43 20.42 -16.06
N ASP A 388 -10.86 20.58 -17.26
CA ASP A 388 -11.64 20.67 -18.49
C ASP A 388 -12.39 19.33 -18.73
N PRO A 389 -13.71 19.36 -19.00
CA PRO A 389 -14.48 18.14 -19.26
C PRO A 389 -13.94 17.27 -20.40
N ALA A 390 -13.29 17.86 -21.40
CA ALA A 390 -12.67 17.12 -22.50
C ALA A 390 -11.38 16.41 -22.05
N PHE A 391 -10.61 16.98 -21.12
CA PHE A 391 -9.45 16.30 -20.53
C PHE A 391 -9.91 15.12 -19.67
N ALA A 392 -10.96 15.30 -18.86
CA ALA A 392 -11.55 14.22 -18.08
C ALA A 392 -12.06 13.07 -18.96
N ALA A 393 -12.71 13.39 -20.08
CA ALA A 393 -13.15 12.40 -21.05
C ALA A 393 -11.97 11.66 -21.68
N ALA A 394 -10.90 12.37 -22.06
CA ALA A 394 -9.69 11.75 -22.58
C ALA A 394 -9.05 10.78 -21.58
N CYS A 395 -9.01 11.13 -20.29
CA CYS A 395 -8.51 10.23 -19.24
C CYS A 395 -9.34 8.96 -19.11
N ALA A 396 -10.68 9.08 -19.10
CA ALA A 396 -11.57 7.92 -19.03
C ALA A 396 -11.44 7.03 -20.28
N THR A 397 -11.43 7.62 -21.48
CA THR A 397 -11.27 6.88 -22.74
C THR A 397 -9.93 6.16 -22.80
N ALA A 398 -8.82 6.84 -22.48
CA ALA A 398 -7.51 6.23 -22.48
C ALA A 398 -7.41 5.05 -21.49
N LEU A 399 -8.06 5.14 -20.32
CA LEU A 399 -8.08 4.02 -19.38
C LEU A 399 -8.88 2.84 -19.92
N LEU A 400 -10.04 3.08 -20.52
CA LEU A 400 -10.85 2.02 -21.15
C LEU A 400 -10.09 1.34 -22.29
N GLU A 401 -9.36 2.10 -23.10
CA GLU A 401 -8.49 1.58 -24.16
C GLU A 401 -7.34 0.74 -23.59
N ASN A 402 -6.70 1.20 -22.51
CA ASN A 402 -5.64 0.46 -21.83
C ASN A 402 -6.14 -0.86 -21.23
N ILE A 403 -7.35 -0.88 -20.65
CA ILE A 403 -7.98 -2.10 -20.13
C ILE A 403 -8.33 -3.05 -21.29
N ALA A 404 -8.92 -2.53 -22.38
CA ALA A 404 -9.28 -3.35 -23.54
C ALA A 404 -8.04 -3.94 -24.24
N ALA A 405 -6.95 -3.18 -24.35
CA ALA A 405 -5.69 -3.64 -24.93
C ALA A 405 -5.02 -4.72 -24.08
N HIS A 406 -5.18 -4.68 -22.75
CA HIS A 406 -4.64 -5.70 -21.84
C HIS A 406 -5.30 -7.07 -22.09
N HIS A 407 -6.61 -7.08 -22.33
CA HIS A 407 -7.37 -8.31 -22.57
C HIS A 407 -7.41 -8.76 -24.03
N ALA A 408 -6.69 -8.07 -24.93
CA ALA A 408 -6.59 -8.50 -26.32
C ALA A 408 -5.71 -9.77 -26.42
N PRO A 409 -6.16 -10.80 -27.17
CA PRO A 409 -5.50 -12.11 -27.24
C PRO A 409 -4.15 -12.13 -27.97
#